data_AF-A0A1M6DI77-F1
#
_entry.id   AF-A0A1M6DI77-F1
#
_cell.length_a   1.000
_cell.length_b   1.000
_cell.length_c   1.000
_cell.angle_alpha   90.00
_cell.angle_beta   90.00
_cell.angle_gamma   90.00
#
_symmetry.space_group_name_H-M   'P 1'
#
loop_
_entity.id
_entity.type
_entity.pdbx_description
1 polymer ?
#
loop_
_entity_poly.entity_id
_entity_poly.type
_entity_poly.pdbx_seq_one_letter_code
_entity_poly.pdbx_strand_id
1 'polypeptide(L)' 'MSVTEQWEPKIIGFCCNWCSYAGADLAGVSRLNYPTSIRVIRVPCSGRVNPVFILRAFQRGADGVLVSG' A
#
# COMPACT_ATOMS: atom_id res chain seq x y z
N MET A 1 10.73 -8.18 32.40
CA MET A 1 10.00 -8.91 31.34
C MET A 1 9.36 -7.86 30.43
N SER A 2 10.12 -7.32 29.48
CA SER A 2 9.58 -6.39 28.49
C SER A 2 9.03 -7.22 27.33
N VAL A 3 7.71 -7.23 27.20
CA VAL A 3 7.01 -7.77 26.02
C VAL A 3 7.53 -6.99 24.81
N THR A 4 8.30 -7.64 23.94
CA THR A 4 8.54 -7.14 22.58
C THR A 4 7.20 -7.17 21.86
N GLU A 5 6.48 -6.04 21.84
CA GLU A 5 5.39 -5.84 20.90
C GLU A 5 5.96 -6.13 19.51
N GLN A 6 5.39 -7.12 18.83
CA GLN A 6 5.80 -7.48 17.48
C GLN A 6 5.38 -6.33 16.56
N TRP A 7 6.37 -5.56 16.09
CA TRP A 7 6.15 -4.45 15.17
C TRP A 7 5.60 -4.98 13.85
N GLU A 8 4.41 -4.52 13.45
CA GLU A 8 3.82 -4.81 12.15
C GLU A 8 3.90 -3.55 11.26
N PRO A 9 4.56 -3.62 10.09
CA PRO A 9 4.73 -2.46 9.23
C PRO A 9 3.39 -1.96 8.68
N LYS A 10 3.21 -0.65 8.64
CA LYS A 10 2.06 0.01 8.00
C LYS A 10 2.47 0.54 6.64
N ILE A 11 2.06 -0.15 5.58
CA ILE A 11 2.41 0.22 4.20
C ILE A 11 1.19 0.84 3.51
N ILE A 12 1.37 2.00 2.89
CA ILE A 12 0.35 2.62 2.02
C ILE A 12 0.71 2.35 0.57
N GLY A 13 -0.18 1.74 -0.20
CA GLY A 13 0.01 1.47 -1.62
C GLY A 13 -0.86 2.36 -2.50
N PHE A 14 -0.27 3.18 -3.37
CA PHE A 14 -1.01 3.87 -4.44
C PHE A 14 -1.00 2.99 -5.68
N CYS A 15 -2.16 2.42 -6.02
CA CYS A 15 -2.31 1.53 -7.17
C CYS A 15 -3.15 2.19 -8.25
N CYS A 16 -2.67 2.15 -9.50
CA CYS A 16 -3.45 2.64 -10.62
C CYS A 16 -4.69 1.76 -10.87
N ASN A 17 -5.75 2.36 -11.36
CA ASN A 17 -7.02 1.67 -11.58
C ASN A 17 -6.93 0.58 -12.67
N TRP A 18 -6.03 0.75 -13.64
CA TRP A 18 -6.02 -0.07 -14.86
C TRP A 18 -5.15 -1.31 -14.77
N CYS A 19 -3.93 -1.18 -14.23
CA CYS A 19 -2.94 -2.26 -14.18
C CYS A 19 -2.82 -2.82 -12.76
N SER A 20 -2.31 -2.02 -11.82
CA SER A 20 -1.90 -2.54 -10.50
C SER A 20 -3.09 -2.87 -9.60
N TYR A 21 -4.17 -2.08 -9.63
CA TYR A 21 -5.37 -2.40 -8.86
C TYR A 21 -6.07 -3.64 -9.43
N ALA A 22 -6.12 -3.79 -10.75
CA ALA A 22 -6.61 -5.02 -11.40
C ALA A 22 -5.74 -6.23 -11.03
N GLY A 23 -4.41 -6.06 -10.94
CA GLY A 23 -3.50 -7.10 -10.45
C GLY A 23 -3.73 -7.46 -8.98
N ALA A 24 -4.05 -6.47 -8.13
CA ALA A 24 -4.42 -6.71 -6.74
C ALA A 24 -5.75 -7.47 -6.62
N ASP A 25 -6.75 -7.13 -7.45
CA ASP A 25 -8.01 -7.86 -7.54
C ASP A 25 -7.78 -9.31 -8.01
N LEU A 26 -6.91 -9.51 -9.01
CA LEU A 26 -6.52 -10.84 -9.49
C LEU A 26 -5.84 -11.66 -8.38
N ALA A 27 -4.94 -11.05 -7.60
CA ALA A 27 -4.31 -11.73 -6.47
C ALA A 27 -5.35 -12.22 -5.45
N GLY A 28 -6.41 -11.43 -5.20
CA GLY A 28 -7.55 -11.83 -4.37
C GLY A 28 -8.36 -12.98 -4.98
N VAL A 29 -8.69 -12.90 -6.28
CA VAL A 29 -9.42 -13.97 -7.00
C VAL A 29 -8.62 -15.28 -7.02
N SER A 30 -7.31 -15.19 -7.21
CA SER A 30 -6.38 -16.33 -7.19
C SER A 30 -6.07 -16.84 -5.78
N ARG A 31 -6.63 -16.22 -4.73
CA ARG A 31 -6.41 -16.60 -3.32
C ARG A 31 -4.93 -16.62 -2.93
N LEU A 32 -4.16 -15.69 -3.48
CA LEU A 32 -2.76 -15.52 -3.11
C LEU A 32 -2.70 -14.93 -1.71
N ASN A 33 -2.00 -15.60 -0.79
CA ASN A 33 -1.79 -15.08 0.55
C ASN A 33 -0.70 -14.01 0.52
N TYR A 34 -0.96 -12.89 1.17
CA TYR A 34 -0.01 -11.82 1.38
C TYR A 34 -0.24 -11.20 2.77
N PRO A 35 0.75 -10.50 3.34
CA PRO A 35 0.62 -9.88 4.65
C PRO A 35 -0.45 -8.78 4.68
N THR A 36 -1.14 -8.62 5.81
CA THR A 36 -2.16 -7.58 6.06
C THR A 36 -1.60 -6.17 6.27
N SER A 37 -0.30 -5.99 6.12
CA SER A 37 0.43 -4.75 6.35
C SER A 37 0.12 -3.66 5.32
N ILE A 38 -0.31 -4.02 4.11
CA ILE A 38 -0.55 -3.08 3.01
C ILE A 38 -2.01 -2.61 2.93
N ARG A 39 -2.20 -1.29 2.77
CA ARG A 39 -3.50 -0.66 2.53
C ARG A 39 -3.47 0.06 1.20
N VAL A 40 -4.33 -0.36 0.27
CA VAL A 40 -4.34 0.15 -1.10
C VAL A 40 -5.26 1.37 -1.22
N ILE A 41 -4.73 2.44 -1.83
CA ILE A 41 -5.45 3.64 -2.27
C ILE A 41 -5.51 3.59 -3.79
N ARG A 42 -6.72 3.50 -4.32
CA ARG A 42 -6.95 3.49 -5.77
C ARG A 42 -6.81 4.90 -6.35
N VAL A 43 -6.01 5.03 -7.40
CA VAL A 43 -5.86 6.27 -8.19
C VAL A 43 -6.16 5.98 -9.67
N PRO A 44 -6.65 6.94 -10.46
CA PRO A 44 -6.96 6.70 -11.88
C PRO A 44 -5.72 6.26 -12.69
N CYS A 45 -4.54 6.81 -12.37
CA CYS A 45 -3.26 6.46 -12.98
C CYS A 45 -2.13 6.75 -11.97
N SER A 46 -0.98 6.06 -12.08
CA SER A 46 0.21 6.34 -11.27
C SER A 46 0.69 7.79 -11.41
N GLY A 47 0.46 8.42 -12.57
CA GLY A 47 0.73 9.85 -12.80
C GLY A 47 -0.07 10.80 -11.90
N ARG A 48 -1.14 10.34 -11.24
CA ARG A 48 -1.90 11.15 -10.26
C ARG A 48 -1.17 11.28 -8.92
N VAL A 49 -0.19 10.40 -8.64
CA VAL A 49 0.52 10.36 -7.37
C VAL A 49 1.51 11.52 -7.30
N ASN A 50 1.15 12.53 -6.49
CA ASN A 50 2.04 13.65 -6.18
C ASN A 50 2.97 13.28 -5.03
N PRO A 51 4.28 13.63 -5.07
CA PRO A 51 5.21 13.42 -3.96
C PRO A 51 4.71 13.90 -2.58
N VAL A 52 3.89 14.96 -2.54
CA VAL A 52 3.26 15.45 -1.30
C VAL A 52 2.37 14.38 -0.65
N PHE A 53 1.74 13.51 -1.41
CA PHE A 53 0.95 12.40 -0.85
C PHE A 53 1.84 11.36 -0.16
N ILE A 54 3.03 11.11 -0.71
CA ILE A 54 4.03 10.20 -0.14
C ILE A 54 4.54 10.77 1.19
N LEU A 55 4.94 12.05 1.19
CA LEU A 55 5.38 12.75 2.41
C LEU A 55 4.28 12.77 3.48
N ARG A 56 3.03 13.02 3.08
CA ARG A 56 1.89 13.00 4.00
C ARG A 56 1.62 11.61 4.57
N ALA A 57 1.85 10.54 3.80
CA ALA A 57 1.73 9.18 4.30
C ALA A 57 2.77 8.90 5.39
N PHE A 58 4.04 9.28 5.15
CA PHE A 58 5.09 9.17 6.17
C PHE A 58 4.80 10.03 7.41
N GLN A 59 4.34 11.28 7.23
CA GLN A 59 3.94 12.16 8.34
C GLN A 59 2.80 11.56 9.19
N ARG A 60 1.95 10.72 8.59
CA ARG A 60 0.84 10.03 9.28
C ARG A 60 1.25 8.69 9.90
N GLY A 61 2.53 8.35 9.91
CA GLY A 61 3.06 7.13 10.52
C GLY A 61 2.95 5.90 9.63
N ALA A 62 3.02 6.06 8.30
CA ALA A 62 3.32 4.95 7.41
C ALA A 62 4.82 4.58 7.53
N ASP A 63 5.12 3.30 7.62
CA ASP A 63 6.50 2.78 7.64
C ASP A 63 7.04 2.60 6.21
N GLY A 64 6.14 2.53 5.22
CA GLY A 64 6.50 2.42 3.81
C GLY A 64 5.40 2.91 2.89
N VAL A 65 5.81 3.33 1.69
CA VAL A 65 4.89 3.75 0.62
C VAL A 65 5.25 3.02 -0.67
N LEU A 66 4.28 2.32 -1.24
CA LEU A 66 4.37 1.68 -2.55
C LEU A 66 3.62 2.55 -3.57
N VAL A 67 4.22 2.77 -4.74
CA VAL A 67 3.55 3.40 -5.88
C VAL A 67 3.67 2.44 -7.05
N SER A 68 2.53 2.01 -7.60
CA SER A 68 2.47 1.05 -8.70
C SER A 68 1.51 1.56 -9.78
N GLY A 69 1.95 1.45 -11.04
CA GLY A 69 1.26 1.88 -12.24
C GLY A 69 0.93 0.73 -13.17
#